data_AF-A0A962R0C6-F1
#
_entry.id   AF-A0A962R0C6-F1
#
_cell.length_a   1.000
_cell.length_b   1.000
_cell.length_c   1.000
_cell.angle_alpha   90.00
_cell.angle_beta   90.00
_cell.angle_gamma   90.00
#
_symmetry.space_group_name_H-M   'P 1'
#
loop_
_entity.id
_entity.type
_entity.pdbx_description
1 polymer ?
#
loop_
_entity_poly.entity_id
_entity_poly.type
_entity_poly.pdbx_seq_one_letter_code
_entity_poly.pdbx_strand_id
1 'polypeptide(L)'
;MISQRAAPLNIPHIAFIGAGNMASSIIGGLIESGHPADKISAADPFAPSLERLREIAPVNLCADNAEAAAAADVVIMAVKPQVMAEAINSIARAVRSRRALVISIAAGITITSMQARLGPEAAIVRCMPNTPALLGCGASALFANNRVSALQRDYAEAILSAVGISCWVPDEPSLDAITALSGSGPAYFFLFMEAMIDAGVQLGLDRATATTMTMQTALGAARMALEGDVDLVELRRRVTSPAGTTERAIQSFEDNGLRTLVNGALQAAADRAAEMAREMG
;
A
#
# COMPACT_ATOMS: atom_id res chain seq x y z
N MET A 1 -33.26 11.90 1.97
CA MET A 1 -32.71 11.59 3.30
C MET A 1 -31.48 12.46 3.47
N ILE A 2 -31.55 13.45 4.36
CA ILE A 2 -30.52 14.47 4.53
C ILE A 2 -29.31 13.79 5.16
N SER A 3 -28.24 13.67 4.36
CA SER A 3 -26.95 13.13 4.80
C SER A 3 -26.44 13.96 5.98
N GLN A 4 -26.30 13.31 7.14
CA GLN A 4 -25.65 13.89 8.30
C GLN A 4 -24.21 14.21 7.91
N ARG A 5 -23.92 15.51 7.71
CA ARG A 5 -22.54 15.98 7.65
C ARG A 5 -21.88 15.61 8.97
N ALA A 6 -20.91 14.70 8.92
CA ALA A 6 -19.98 14.46 10.02
C ALA A 6 -19.43 15.82 10.49
N ALA A 7 -19.30 15.99 11.80
CA ALA A 7 -18.60 17.15 12.36
C ALA A 7 -17.23 17.29 11.66
N PRO A 8 -16.74 18.51 11.37
CA PRO A 8 -15.46 18.68 10.72
C PRO A 8 -14.39 17.99 11.57
N LEU A 9 -13.82 16.91 11.04
CA LEU A 9 -12.63 16.28 11.60
C LEU A 9 -11.59 17.39 11.78
N ASN A 10 -11.06 17.53 12.98
CA ASN A 10 -9.92 18.41 13.18
C ASN A 10 -8.81 17.92 12.24
N ILE A 11 -8.31 18.77 11.35
CA ILE A 11 -7.34 18.35 10.33
C ILE A 11 -6.03 18.01 11.06
N PRO A 12 -5.60 16.74 11.09
CA PRO A 12 -4.42 16.34 11.86
C PRO A 12 -3.15 16.87 11.19
N HIS A 13 -2.14 17.23 11.99
CA HIS A 13 -0.79 17.38 11.45
C HIS A 13 -0.18 15.99 11.24
N ILE A 14 0.23 15.68 10.02
CA ILE A 14 0.83 14.41 9.62
C ILE A 14 2.33 14.59 9.43
N ALA A 15 3.14 13.83 10.17
CA ALA A 15 4.58 13.78 9.99
C ALA A 15 5.00 12.47 9.31
N PHE A 16 5.80 12.55 8.25
CA PHE A 16 6.41 11.41 7.58
C PHE A 16 7.86 11.26 8.02
N ILE A 17 8.18 10.09 8.57
CA ILE A 17 9.55 9.68 8.89
C ILE A 17 10.04 8.77 7.76
N GLY A 18 10.92 9.29 6.93
CA GLY A 18 11.24 8.77 5.60
C GLY A 18 10.41 9.45 4.51
N ALA A 19 11.08 9.88 3.44
CA ALA A 19 10.51 10.58 2.28
C ALA A 19 10.73 9.78 0.98
N GLY A 20 10.78 8.45 1.06
CA GLY A 20 10.89 7.57 -0.11
C GLY A 20 9.65 7.58 -1.00
N ASN A 21 9.62 6.66 -1.97
CA ASN A 21 8.54 6.59 -2.97
C ASN A 21 7.15 6.47 -2.35
N MET A 22 6.96 5.59 -1.35
CA MET A 22 5.64 5.39 -0.75
C MET A 22 5.18 6.62 0.05
N ALA A 23 6.09 7.26 0.81
CA ALA A 23 5.77 8.52 1.49
C ALA A 23 5.38 9.60 0.47
N SER A 24 6.15 9.72 -0.60
CA SER A 24 5.88 10.66 -1.69
C SER A 24 4.51 10.42 -2.34
N SER A 25 4.10 9.16 -2.56
CA SER A 25 2.76 8.83 -3.07
C SER A 25 1.67 9.31 -2.12
N ILE A 26 1.78 8.95 -0.84
CA ILE A 26 0.76 9.27 0.17
C ILE A 26 0.66 10.78 0.34
N ILE A 27 1.79 11.50 0.38
CA ILE A 27 1.80 12.96 0.44
C ILE A 27 1.13 13.56 -0.81
N GLY A 28 1.47 13.09 -2.01
CA GLY A 28 0.83 13.55 -3.25
C GLY A 28 -0.69 13.38 -3.21
N GLY A 29 -1.18 12.18 -2.88
CA GLY A 29 -2.62 11.91 -2.76
C GLY A 29 -3.31 12.72 -1.66
N LEU A 30 -2.64 12.97 -0.54
CA LEU A 30 -3.15 13.86 0.51
C LEU A 30 -3.32 15.29 0.01
N ILE A 31 -2.35 15.83 -0.73
CA ILE A 31 -2.44 17.18 -1.31
C ILE A 31 -3.57 17.24 -2.34
N GLU A 32 -3.67 16.25 -3.23
CA GLU A 32 -4.71 16.19 -4.26
C GLU A 32 -6.12 16.07 -3.66
N SER A 33 -6.26 15.38 -2.53
CA SER A 33 -7.52 15.28 -1.78
C SER A 33 -7.83 16.52 -0.90
N GLY A 34 -6.95 17.52 -0.92
CA GLY A 34 -7.17 18.81 -0.24
C GLY A 34 -6.64 18.88 1.19
N HIS A 35 -5.80 17.95 1.63
CA HIS A 35 -5.11 18.08 2.91
C HIS A 35 -4.14 19.27 2.85
N PRO A 36 -4.16 20.19 3.84
CA PRO A 36 -3.31 21.38 3.81
C PRO A 36 -1.81 21.03 3.86
N ALA A 37 -1.02 21.58 2.94
CA ALA A 37 0.42 21.31 2.86
C ALA A 37 1.18 21.74 4.12
N ASP A 38 0.73 22.82 4.78
CA ASP A 38 1.29 23.33 6.05
C ASP A 38 0.99 22.41 7.25
N LYS A 39 0.11 21.42 7.09
CA LYS A 39 -0.19 20.35 8.05
C LYS A 39 0.56 19.05 7.74
N ILE A 40 1.51 19.07 6.81
CA ILE A 40 2.36 17.92 6.49
C ILE A 40 3.82 18.30 6.75
N SER A 41 4.53 17.44 7.47
CA SER A 41 5.98 17.50 7.63
C SER A 41 6.62 16.20 7.15
N ALA A 42 7.84 16.27 6.63
CA ALA A 42 8.60 15.10 6.22
C ALA A 42 10.08 15.24 6.53
N ALA A 43 10.69 14.17 7.05
CA ALA A 43 12.13 14.10 7.31
C ALA A 43 12.73 12.87 6.61
N ASP A 44 13.90 13.04 6.00
CA ASP A 44 14.68 11.95 5.42
C ASP A 44 16.18 12.33 5.43
N PRO A 45 17.09 11.46 5.90
CA PRO A 45 18.52 11.74 5.86
C PRO A 45 19.09 11.82 4.43
N PHE A 46 18.37 11.31 3.43
CA PHE A 46 18.80 11.31 2.03
C PHE A 46 18.24 12.53 1.29
N ALA A 47 19.08 13.55 1.09
CA ALA A 47 18.69 14.80 0.45
C ALA A 47 17.95 14.63 -0.91
N PRO A 48 18.34 13.70 -1.81
CA PRO A 48 17.60 13.48 -3.06
C PRO A 48 16.15 13.01 -2.87
N SER A 49 15.81 12.35 -1.77
CA SER A 49 14.41 12.03 -1.44
C SER A 49 13.60 13.30 -1.15
N LEU A 50 14.18 14.22 -0.38
CA LEU A 50 13.54 15.50 -0.04
C LEU A 50 13.42 16.43 -1.25
N GLU A 51 14.41 16.43 -2.14
CA GLU A 51 14.36 17.18 -3.40
C GLU A 51 13.20 16.69 -4.29
N ARG A 52 13.07 15.38 -4.48
CA ARG A 52 11.94 14.80 -5.21
C ARG A 52 10.61 15.15 -4.56
N LEU A 53 10.52 15.06 -3.23
CA LEU A 53 9.29 15.40 -2.52
C LEU A 53 8.90 16.87 -2.71
N ARG A 54 9.90 17.78 -2.76
CA ARG A 54 9.69 19.21 -3.01
C ARG A 54 9.05 19.47 -4.38
N GLU A 55 9.36 18.66 -5.38
CA GLU A 55 8.75 18.75 -6.72
C GLU A 55 7.28 18.29 -6.72
N ILE A 56 6.91 17.40 -5.79
CA ILE A 56 5.56 16.84 -5.67
C ILE A 56 4.65 17.76 -4.85
N ALA A 57 5.14 18.27 -3.72
CA ALA A 57 4.31 19.01 -2.78
C ALA A 57 5.10 20.06 -1.98
N PRO A 58 4.51 21.25 -1.73
CA PRO A 58 5.14 22.30 -0.92
C PRO A 58 4.94 22.06 0.59
N VAL A 59 5.34 20.88 1.08
CA VAL A 59 5.22 20.48 2.50
C VAL A 59 6.44 20.93 3.32
N ASN A 60 6.32 20.88 4.65
CA ASN A 60 7.43 21.22 5.54
C ASN A 60 8.51 20.12 5.52
N LEU A 61 9.68 20.43 4.97
CA LEU A 61 10.81 19.49 4.94
C LEU A 61 11.74 19.77 6.13
N CYS A 62 11.97 18.76 6.95
CA CYS A 62 12.77 18.86 8.17
C CYS A 62 14.10 18.12 8.01
N ALA A 63 15.13 18.59 8.70
CA ALA A 63 16.45 17.94 8.70
C ALA A 63 16.50 16.75 9.67
N ASP A 64 15.64 16.75 10.69
CA ASP A 64 15.59 15.69 11.69
C ASP A 64 14.16 15.17 11.95
N ASN A 65 14.07 13.91 12.37
CA ASN A 65 12.80 13.24 12.61
C ASN A 65 12.00 13.84 13.78
N ALA A 66 12.69 14.36 14.80
CA ALA A 66 12.05 14.89 15.99
C ALA A 66 11.38 16.23 15.72
N GLU A 67 12.01 17.07 14.89
CA GLU A 67 11.48 18.31 14.34
C GLU A 67 10.19 18.03 13.55
N ALA A 68 10.24 17.10 12.60
CA ALA A 68 9.05 16.72 11.83
C ALA A 68 7.90 16.25 12.75
N ALA A 69 8.20 15.40 13.74
CA ALA A 69 7.21 14.83 14.65
C ALA A 69 6.73 15.79 15.76
N ALA A 70 7.36 16.95 15.96
CA ALA A 70 7.15 17.79 17.15
C ALA A 70 5.69 18.27 17.32
N ALA A 71 5.01 18.55 16.21
CA ALA A 71 3.63 19.03 16.17
C ALA A 71 2.64 17.98 15.66
N ALA A 72 3.08 16.75 15.43
CA ALA A 72 2.30 15.72 14.76
C ALA A 72 1.18 15.16 15.63
N ASP A 73 -0.01 15.06 15.05
CA ASP A 73 -1.13 14.26 15.57
C ASP A 73 -1.04 12.81 15.05
N VAL A 74 -0.46 12.64 13.86
CA VAL A 74 -0.19 11.35 13.20
C VAL A 74 1.26 11.32 12.73
N VAL A 75 1.98 10.23 13.01
CA VAL A 75 3.33 9.97 12.51
C VAL A 75 3.30 8.73 11.63
N ILE A 76 3.73 8.86 10.38
CA ILE A 76 3.84 7.78 9.41
C ILE A 76 5.29 7.33 9.33
N MET A 77 5.54 6.08 9.74
CA MET A 77 6.84 5.43 9.65
C MET A 77 7.01 4.83 8.25
N ALA A 78 7.68 5.58 7.38
CA ALA A 78 7.95 5.25 5.97
C ALA A 78 9.43 4.94 5.70
N VAL A 79 10.16 4.53 6.74
CA VAL A 79 11.54 4.08 6.64
C VAL A 79 11.64 2.59 6.36
N LYS A 80 12.80 2.15 5.85
CA LYS A 80 13.07 0.72 5.69
C LYS A 80 13.15 0.01 7.05
N PRO A 81 12.78 -1.29 7.14
CA PRO A 81 12.81 -2.04 8.40
C PRO A 81 14.14 -1.96 9.16
N GLN A 82 15.28 -1.93 8.45
CA GLN A 82 16.62 -1.94 9.05
C GLN A 82 16.93 -0.71 9.91
N VAL A 83 16.31 0.43 9.62
CA VAL A 83 16.54 1.70 10.35
C VAL A 83 15.35 2.06 11.26
N MET A 84 14.33 1.21 11.32
CA MET A 84 13.08 1.48 12.05
C MET A 84 13.33 1.71 13.55
N ALA A 85 14.20 0.91 14.16
CA ALA A 85 14.52 1.04 15.59
C ALA A 85 15.07 2.43 15.95
N GLU A 86 16.02 2.94 15.15
CA GLU A 86 16.61 4.26 15.33
C GLU A 86 15.58 5.37 15.07
N ALA A 87 14.80 5.24 14.00
CA ALA A 87 13.76 6.19 13.64
C ALA A 87 12.67 6.31 14.73
N ILE A 88 12.25 5.19 15.33
CA ILE A 88 11.29 5.19 16.45
C ILE A 88 11.89 5.89 17.67
N ASN A 89 13.15 5.59 18.01
CA ASN A 89 13.80 6.18 19.18
C ASN A 89 13.88 7.71 19.06
N SER A 90 14.14 8.25 17.87
CA SER A 90 14.26 9.69 17.67
C SER A 90 12.93 10.44 17.83
N ILE A 91 11.78 9.80 17.59
CA ILE A 91 10.45 10.42 17.71
C ILE A 91 9.70 10.06 19.00
N ALA A 92 10.16 9.07 19.77
CA ALA A 92 9.39 8.47 20.86
C ALA A 92 8.92 9.49 21.91
N ARG A 93 9.72 10.54 22.18
CA ARG A 93 9.34 11.63 23.10
C ARG A 93 8.16 12.45 22.55
N ALA A 94 8.19 12.82 21.28
CA ALA A 94 7.14 13.60 20.63
C ALA A 94 5.84 12.81 20.54
N VAL A 95 5.92 11.54 20.13
CA VAL A 95 4.76 10.63 20.09
C VAL A 95 4.08 10.54 21.46
N ARG A 96 4.86 10.33 22.54
CA ARG A 96 4.32 10.24 23.90
C ARG A 96 3.71 11.54 24.40
N SER A 97 4.38 12.68 24.19
CA SER A 97 3.89 13.97 24.70
C SER A 97 2.59 14.41 24.02
N ARG A 98 2.43 14.09 22.73
CA ARG A 98 1.24 14.44 21.94
C ARG A 98 0.16 13.37 21.95
N ARG A 99 0.49 12.15 22.40
CA ARG A 99 -0.34 10.94 22.18
C ARG A 99 -0.65 10.73 20.70
N ALA A 100 0.34 10.99 19.85
CA ALA A 100 0.21 10.88 18.41
C ALA A 100 -0.10 9.43 18.00
N LEU A 101 -0.91 9.28 16.95
CA LEU A 101 -1.08 8.00 16.29
C LEU A 101 0.20 7.66 15.51
N VAL A 102 0.73 6.45 15.67
CA VAL A 102 1.80 5.94 14.80
C VAL A 102 1.20 5.01 13.75
N ILE A 103 1.43 5.31 12.48
CA ILE A 103 1.09 4.44 11.35
C ILE A 103 2.39 3.88 10.77
N SER A 104 2.56 2.58 10.70
CA SER A 104 3.73 1.95 10.07
C SER A 104 3.35 1.30 8.74
N ILE A 105 4.05 1.70 7.67
CA ILE A 105 3.96 1.07 6.34
C ILE A 105 5.10 0.07 6.08
N ALA A 106 5.94 -0.20 7.09
CA ALA A 106 7.09 -1.09 6.95
C ALA A 106 6.67 -2.56 7.08
N ALA A 107 7.01 -3.34 6.06
CA ALA A 107 6.84 -4.79 6.09
C ALA A 107 7.69 -5.43 7.20
N GLY A 108 7.13 -6.44 7.88
CA GLY A 108 7.84 -7.22 8.90
C GLY A 108 8.08 -6.55 10.26
N ILE A 109 7.64 -5.30 10.48
CA ILE A 109 7.79 -4.65 11.80
C ILE A 109 6.48 -4.79 12.61
N THR A 110 6.51 -5.58 13.68
CA THR A 110 5.32 -5.85 14.50
C THR A 110 4.92 -4.66 15.39
N ILE A 111 3.65 -4.60 15.78
CA ILE A 111 3.16 -3.65 16.80
C ILE A 111 3.91 -3.85 18.11
N THR A 112 4.11 -5.10 18.52
CA THR A 112 4.83 -5.45 19.75
C THR A 112 6.25 -4.86 19.76
N SER A 113 7.00 -5.00 18.66
CA SER A 113 8.35 -4.42 18.54
C SER A 113 8.36 -2.89 18.60
N MET A 114 7.37 -2.24 17.97
CA MET A 114 7.23 -0.79 18.07
C MET A 114 6.85 -0.33 19.49
N GLN A 115 5.94 -1.04 20.16
CA GLN A 115 5.53 -0.76 21.55
C GLN A 115 6.68 -0.91 22.54
N ALA A 116 7.63 -1.83 22.31
CA ALA A 116 8.80 -1.98 23.16
C ALA A 116 9.65 -0.68 23.25
N ARG A 117 9.55 0.20 22.25
CA ARG A 117 10.29 1.48 22.18
C ARG A 117 9.40 2.70 22.45
N LEU A 118 8.18 2.70 21.92
CA LEU A 118 7.23 3.80 22.08
C LEU A 118 6.57 3.79 23.48
N GLY A 119 6.40 2.62 24.06
CA GLY A 119 5.69 2.36 25.31
C GLY A 119 4.37 1.60 25.10
N PRO A 120 3.84 0.94 26.14
CA PRO A 120 2.65 0.09 26.05
C PRO A 120 1.35 0.85 25.73
N GLU A 121 1.33 2.16 25.95
CA GLU A 121 0.18 3.03 25.68
C GLU A 121 0.20 3.66 24.28
N ALA A 122 1.19 3.31 23.44
CA ALA A 122 1.26 3.83 22.08
C ALA A 122 0.07 3.34 21.23
N ALA A 123 -0.63 4.27 20.60
CA ALA A 123 -1.64 4.00 19.58
C ALA A 123 -0.94 3.71 18.25
N ILE A 124 -1.06 2.48 17.75
CA ILE A 124 -0.33 2.01 16.58
C ILE A 124 -1.28 1.35 15.59
N VAL A 125 -1.19 1.81 14.34
CA VAL A 125 -1.74 1.14 13.17
C VAL A 125 -0.56 0.60 12.35
N ARG A 126 -0.60 -0.69 12.02
CA ARG A 126 0.19 -1.22 10.92
C ARG A 126 -0.65 -1.21 9.66
N CYS A 127 -0.03 -0.88 8.54
CA CYS A 127 -0.68 -1.01 7.25
C CYS A 127 0.28 -1.57 6.21
N MET A 128 -0.30 -2.22 5.20
CA MET A 128 0.44 -2.80 4.08
C MET A 128 -0.08 -2.19 2.78
N PRO A 129 0.44 -1.02 2.35
CA PRO A 129 0.14 -0.45 1.04
C PRO A 129 0.92 -1.17 -0.07
N ASN A 130 0.62 -0.87 -1.32
CA ASN A 130 1.33 -1.39 -2.49
C ASN A 130 1.69 -0.29 -3.50
N THR A 131 2.60 -0.61 -4.43
CA THR A 131 3.18 0.38 -5.36
C THR A 131 2.19 1.10 -6.28
N PRO A 132 1.04 0.52 -6.71
CA PRO A 132 -0.01 1.25 -7.42
C PRO A 132 -0.55 2.50 -6.71
N ALA A 133 -0.28 2.68 -5.42
CA ALA A 133 -0.56 3.94 -4.70
C ALA A 133 0.08 5.17 -5.35
N LEU A 134 1.19 5.02 -6.09
CA LEU A 134 1.82 6.08 -6.90
C LEU A 134 0.89 6.67 -7.98
N LEU A 135 -0.16 5.94 -8.34
CA LEU A 135 -1.12 6.30 -9.38
C LEU A 135 -2.54 6.51 -8.81
N GLY A 136 -2.69 6.59 -7.49
CA GLY A 136 -4.01 6.64 -6.83
C GLY A 136 -4.80 5.32 -6.89
N CYS A 137 -4.18 4.24 -7.38
CA CYS A 137 -4.80 2.92 -7.54
C CYS A 137 -4.28 1.91 -6.50
N GLY A 138 -3.86 2.40 -5.33
CA GLY A 138 -3.31 1.58 -4.25
C GLY A 138 -4.35 0.67 -3.60
N ALA A 139 -3.87 -0.39 -2.97
CA ALA A 139 -4.65 -1.22 -2.06
C ALA A 139 -3.88 -1.36 -0.75
N SER A 140 -4.50 -0.94 0.35
CA SER A 140 -3.90 -0.95 1.68
C SER A 140 -4.76 -1.73 2.67
N ALA A 141 -4.18 -2.71 3.36
CA ALA A 141 -4.83 -3.27 4.55
C ALA A 141 -4.30 -2.59 5.82
N LEU A 142 -5.15 -2.46 6.83
CA LEU A 142 -4.84 -1.82 8.11
C LEU A 142 -5.20 -2.73 9.27
N PHE A 143 -4.32 -2.78 10.27
CA PHE A 143 -4.55 -3.41 11.56
C PHE A 143 -4.19 -2.42 12.67
N ALA A 144 -5.03 -2.31 13.70
CA ALA A 144 -4.82 -1.41 14.83
C ALA A 144 -4.71 -2.20 16.14
N ASN A 145 -3.85 -1.76 17.04
CA ASN A 145 -3.93 -2.21 18.43
C ASN A 145 -5.13 -1.61 19.17
N ASN A 146 -5.41 -2.12 20.37
CA ASN A 146 -6.51 -1.66 21.23
C ASN A 146 -6.33 -0.26 21.82
N ARG A 147 -5.20 0.43 21.55
CA ARG A 147 -4.93 1.80 22.01
C ARG A 147 -5.38 2.85 21.00
N VAL A 148 -5.67 2.45 19.76
CA VAL A 148 -6.15 3.35 18.71
C VAL A 148 -7.61 3.72 18.96
N SER A 149 -7.87 5.02 19.12
CA SER A 149 -9.24 5.55 19.25
C SER A 149 -10.00 5.53 17.92
N ALA A 150 -11.33 5.68 17.96
CA ALA A 150 -12.15 5.77 16.75
C ALA A 150 -11.67 6.91 15.81
N LEU A 151 -11.42 8.11 16.37
CA LEU A 151 -10.90 9.24 15.62
C LEU A 151 -9.55 8.94 14.93
N GLN A 152 -8.66 8.23 15.61
CA GLN A 152 -7.37 7.83 15.04
C GLN A 152 -7.52 6.75 13.96
N ARG A 153 -8.51 5.86 14.08
CA ARG A 153 -8.86 4.93 12.99
C ARG A 153 -9.34 5.69 11.77
N ASP A 154 -10.22 6.67 11.96
CA ASP A 154 -10.73 7.53 10.87
C ASP A 154 -9.59 8.29 10.19
N TYR A 155 -8.61 8.80 10.96
CA TYR A 155 -7.40 9.40 10.39
C TYR A 155 -6.59 8.42 9.55
N ALA A 156 -6.31 7.22 10.07
CA ALA A 156 -5.54 6.23 9.32
C ALA A 156 -6.24 5.84 8.01
N GLU A 157 -7.55 5.59 8.08
CA GLU A 157 -8.35 5.23 6.91
C GLU A 157 -8.34 6.36 5.87
N ALA A 158 -8.61 7.60 6.28
CA ALA A 158 -8.60 8.76 5.38
C ALA A 158 -7.23 8.98 4.72
N ILE A 159 -6.13 8.82 5.47
CA ILE A 159 -4.77 8.96 4.95
C ILE A 159 -4.46 7.91 3.89
N LEU A 160 -4.73 6.63 4.19
CA LEU A 160 -4.40 5.54 3.27
C LEU A 160 -5.36 5.49 2.07
N SER A 161 -6.60 5.97 2.22
CA SER A 161 -7.56 6.10 1.13
C SER A 161 -7.26 7.26 0.17
N ALA A 162 -6.35 8.18 0.53
CA ALA A 162 -5.93 9.27 -0.36
C ALA A 162 -5.19 8.77 -1.61
N VAL A 163 -4.71 7.52 -1.60
CA VAL A 163 -3.95 6.91 -2.70
C VAL A 163 -4.54 5.60 -3.21
N GLY A 164 -5.80 5.30 -2.85
CA GLY A 164 -6.49 4.10 -3.32
C GLY A 164 -7.51 3.56 -2.32
N ILE A 165 -7.76 2.25 -2.35
CA ILE A 165 -8.68 1.60 -1.41
C ILE A 165 -7.96 1.21 -0.12
N SER A 166 -8.72 1.22 0.97
CA SER A 166 -8.25 0.76 2.28
C SER A 166 -9.25 -0.25 2.87
N CYS A 167 -8.76 -1.21 3.65
CA CYS A 167 -9.60 -2.14 4.39
C CYS A 167 -9.00 -2.51 5.75
N TRP A 168 -9.84 -2.77 6.73
CA TRP A 168 -9.41 -3.22 8.05
C TRP A 168 -9.39 -4.75 8.12
N VAL A 169 -8.29 -5.32 8.63
CA VAL A 169 -8.15 -6.75 8.87
C VAL A 169 -8.35 -7.08 10.36
N PRO A 170 -8.83 -8.29 10.70
CA PRO A 170 -9.20 -8.63 12.07
C PRO A 170 -7.99 -8.82 13.01
N ASP A 171 -6.83 -9.20 12.48
CA ASP A 171 -5.63 -9.49 13.25
C ASP A 171 -4.35 -9.06 12.50
N GLU A 172 -3.25 -8.94 13.24
CA GLU A 172 -1.96 -8.54 12.70
C GLU A 172 -1.39 -9.54 11.66
N PRO A 173 -1.45 -10.87 11.88
CA PRO A 173 -0.97 -11.86 10.90
C PRO A 173 -1.69 -11.81 9.55
N SER A 174 -2.94 -11.35 9.50
CA SER A 174 -3.65 -11.11 8.23
C SER A 174 -2.88 -10.16 7.31
N LEU A 175 -2.05 -9.25 7.83
CA LEU A 175 -1.19 -8.38 7.01
C LEU A 175 -0.13 -9.16 6.22
N ASP A 176 0.30 -10.34 6.68
CA ASP A 176 1.26 -11.18 5.96
C ASP A 176 0.59 -11.81 4.73
N ALA A 177 -0.66 -12.24 4.86
CA ALA A 177 -1.48 -12.69 3.73
C ALA A 177 -1.75 -11.55 2.73
N ILE A 178 -2.00 -10.34 3.21
CA ILE A 178 -2.14 -9.15 2.34
C ILE A 178 -0.82 -8.84 1.64
N THR A 179 0.32 -8.98 2.32
CA THR A 179 1.65 -8.80 1.73
C THR A 179 1.82 -9.72 0.53
N ALA A 180 1.50 -11.01 0.69
CA ALA A 180 1.54 -11.97 -0.41
C ALA A 180 0.55 -11.63 -1.53
N LEU A 181 -0.67 -11.19 -1.20
CA LEU A 181 -1.73 -10.93 -2.18
C LEU A 181 -1.53 -9.62 -2.94
N SER A 182 -1.58 -8.47 -2.25
CA SER A 182 -1.60 -7.14 -2.88
C SER A 182 -0.27 -6.40 -2.77
N GLY A 183 0.56 -6.71 -1.77
CA GLY A 183 1.89 -6.13 -1.62
C GLY A 183 2.84 -6.59 -2.73
N SER A 184 2.96 -7.91 -2.90
CA SER A 184 3.72 -8.57 -3.97
C SER A 184 2.93 -8.70 -5.28
N GLY A 185 1.60 -8.62 -5.21
CA GLY A 185 0.67 -8.74 -6.34
C GLY A 185 1.07 -8.03 -7.63
N PRO A 186 1.47 -6.74 -7.61
CA PRO A 186 1.88 -6.02 -8.81
C PRO A 186 2.95 -6.74 -9.63
N ALA A 187 3.93 -7.37 -8.96
CA ALA A 187 4.99 -8.12 -9.65
C ALA A 187 4.45 -9.35 -10.39
N TYR A 188 3.41 -10.00 -9.86
CA TYR A 188 2.79 -11.16 -10.51
C TYR A 188 2.11 -10.75 -11.81
N PHE A 189 1.39 -9.61 -11.79
CA PHE A 189 0.78 -9.05 -13.00
C PHE A 189 1.83 -8.59 -14.01
N PHE A 190 2.94 -7.97 -13.56
CA PHE A 190 4.03 -7.58 -14.45
C PHE A 190 4.67 -8.78 -15.15
N LEU A 191 4.95 -9.86 -14.41
CA LEU A 191 5.50 -11.09 -14.99
C LEU A 191 4.52 -11.75 -15.96
N PHE A 192 3.22 -11.75 -15.65
CA PHE A 192 2.21 -12.29 -16.57
C PHE A 192 2.11 -11.47 -17.85
N MET A 193 2.14 -10.13 -17.75
CA MET A 193 2.17 -9.25 -18.93
C MET A 193 3.44 -9.45 -19.75
N GLU A 194 4.61 -9.57 -19.12
CA GLU A 194 5.87 -9.88 -19.80
C GLU A 194 5.76 -11.19 -20.61
N ALA A 195 5.24 -12.25 -19.99
CA ALA A 195 5.04 -13.54 -20.65
C ALA A 195 4.05 -13.46 -21.82
N MET A 196 2.96 -12.69 -21.68
CA MET A 196 2.02 -12.45 -22.77
C MET A 196 2.65 -11.69 -23.94
N ILE A 197 3.48 -10.69 -23.67
CA ILE A 197 4.20 -9.92 -24.69
C ILE A 197 5.13 -10.86 -25.47
N ASP A 198 5.91 -11.66 -24.75
CA ASP A 198 6.85 -12.60 -25.37
C ASP A 198 6.13 -13.66 -26.23
N ALA A 199 5.01 -14.21 -25.74
CA ALA A 199 4.18 -15.11 -26.53
C ALA A 199 3.59 -14.43 -27.78
N GLY A 200 3.11 -13.19 -27.66
CA GLY A 200 2.62 -12.40 -28.79
C GLY A 200 3.68 -12.17 -29.87
N VAL A 201 4.94 -11.94 -29.46
CA VAL A 201 6.08 -11.82 -30.37
C VAL A 201 6.37 -13.16 -31.06
N GLN A 202 6.33 -14.28 -30.34
CA GLN A 202 6.50 -15.61 -30.93
C GLN A 202 5.40 -15.97 -31.95
N LEU A 203 4.20 -15.39 -31.79
CA LEU A 203 3.09 -15.50 -32.74
C LEU A 203 3.22 -14.56 -33.95
N GLY A 204 4.29 -13.75 -34.03
CA GLY A 204 4.63 -12.93 -35.18
C GLY A 204 4.33 -11.44 -35.04
N LEU A 205 3.91 -10.96 -33.87
CA LEU A 205 3.77 -9.52 -33.62
C LEU A 205 5.15 -8.88 -33.41
N ASP A 206 5.28 -7.60 -33.78
CA ASP A 206 6.42 -6.82 -33.29
C ASP A 206 6.27 -6.52 -31.78
N ARG A 207 7.40 -6.34 -31.09
CA ARG A 207 7.41 -6.16 -29.63
C ARG A 207 6.63 -4.91 -29.18
N ALA A 208 6.63 -3.83 -29.96
CA ALA A 208 5.93 -2.60 -29.58
C ALA A 208 4.40 -2.79 -29.61
N THR A 209 3.90 -3.44 -30.66
CA THR A 209 2.49 -3.83 -30.77
C THR A 209 2.09 -4.79 -29.65
N ALA A 210 2.86 -5.87 -29.43
CA ALA A 210 2.57 -6.84 -28.37
C ALA A 210 2.52 -6.19 -26.97
N THR A 211 3.46 -5.28 -26.70
CA THR A 211 3.51 -4.49 -25.45
C THR A 211 2.27 -3.64 -25.28
N THR A 212 1.93 -2.83 -26.29
CA THR A 212 0.79 -1.90 -26.24
C THR A 212 -0.53 -2.67 -26.06
N MET A 213 -0.74 -3.74 -26.83
CA MET A 213 -1.95 -4.54 -26.75
C MET A 213 -2.09 -5.26 -25.41
N THR A 214 -0.98 -5.79 -24.85
CA THR A 214 -0.99 -6.46 -23.54
C THR A 214 -1.34 -5.50 -22.41
N MET A 215 -0.70 -4.32 -22.37
CA MET A 215 -0.98 -3.30 -21.35
C MET A 215 -2.44 -2.85 -21.38
N GLN A 216 -2.96 -2.54 -22.57
CA GLN A 216 -4.35 -2.12 -22.73
C GLN A 216 -5.35 -3.23 -22.37
N THR A 217 -5.03 -4.49 -22.70
CA THR A 217 -5.86 -5.66 -22.34
C THR A 217 -5.92 -5.86 -20.84
N ALA A 218 -4.77 -5.77 -20.15
CA ALA A 218 -4.70 -5.90 -18.70
C ALA A 218 -5.51 -4.79 -18.00
N LEU A 219 -5.33 -3.53 -18.42
CA LEU A 219 -6.10 -2.40 -17.89
C LEU A 219 -7.60 -2.59 -18.11
N GLY A 220 -8.02 -2.93 -19.34
CA GLY A 220 -9.42 -3.13 -19.69
C GLY A 220 -10.07 -4.25 -18.87
N ALA A 221 -9.39 -5.38 -18.73
CA ALA A 221 -9.88 -6.52 -17.95
C ALA A 221 -10.03 -6.16 -16.45
N ALA A 222 -9.06 -5.46 -15.87
CA ALA A 222 -9.13 -4.99 -14.50
C ALA A 222 -10.29 -4.01 -14.28
N ARG A 223 -10.50 -3.07 -15.21
CA ARG A 223 -11.64 -2.14 -15.16
C ARG A 223 -12.98 -2.86 -15.27
N MET A 224 -13.11 -3.82 -16.18
CA MET A 224 -14.33 -4.63 -16.27
C MET A 224 -14.63 -5.37 -14.95
N ALA A 225 -13.61 -5.85 -14.25
CA ALA A 225 -13.77 -6.51 -12.95
C ALA A 225 -14.16 -5.55 -11.83
N LEU A 226 -13.67 -4.30 -11.85
CA LEU A 226 -13.94 -3.30 -10.82
C LEU A 226 -15.26 -2.56 -11.03
N GLU A 227 -15.62 -2.28 -12.28
CA GLU A 227 -16.78 -1.47 -12.68
C GLU A 227 -17.98 -2.33 -13.09
N GLY A 228 -17.78 -3.65 -13.25
CA GLY A 228 -18.80 -4.59 -13.69
C GLY A 228 -19.85 -4.93 -12.63
N ASP A 229 -20.96 -5.50 -13.10
CA ASP A 229 -22.11 -5.91 -12.28
C ASP A 229 -22.06 -7.38 -11.83
N VAL A 230 -21.02 -8.11 -12.23
CA VAL A 230 -20.87 -9.55 -12.02
C VAL A 230 -19.45 -9.91 -11.60
N ASP A 231 -19.29 -11.10 -11.01
CA ASP A 231 -18.00 -11.59 -10.56
C ASP A 231 -17.05 -12.02 -11.70
N LEU A 232 -15.81 -12.35 -11.33
CA LEU A 232 -14.77 -12.79 -12.26
C LEU A 232 -15.11 -14.09 -13.00
N VAL A 233 -15.92 -14.98 -12.40
CA VAL A 233 -16.29 -16.25 -13.04
C VAL A 233 -17.23 -15.97 -14.20
N GLU A 234 -18.22 -15.12 -13.99
CA GLU A 234 -19.16 -14.71 -15.03
C GLU A 234 -18.49 -13.82 -16.10
N LEU A 235 -17.61 -12.87 -15.71
CA LEU A 235 -16.83 -12.09 -16.69
C LEU A 235 -16.02 -13.00 -17.61
N ARG A 236 -15.29 -13.99 -17.04
CA ARG A 236 -14.54 -14.98 -17.82
C ARG A 236 -15.46 -15.78 -18.74
N ARG A 237 -16.63 -16.21 -18.25
CA ARG A 237 -17.61 -16.95 -19.07
C ARG A 237 -18.09 -16.12 -20.26
N ARG A 238 -18.42 -14.84 -20.06
CA ARG A 238 -18.93 -13.94 -21.12
C ARG A 238 -17.94 -13.73 -22.27
N VAL A 239 -16.63 -13.76 -22.01
CA VAL A 239 -15.59 -13.61 -23.04
C VAL A 239 -15.07 -14.94 -23.60
N THR A 240 -15.64 -16.06 -23.16
CA THR A 240 -15.26 -17.41 -23.57
C THR A 240 -16.37 -18.02 -24.45
N SER A 241 -16.28 -17.81 -25.76
CA SER A 241 -17.21 -18.44 -26.71
C SER A 241 -16.93 -19.95 -26.84
N PRO A 242 -17.97 -20.82 -26.87
CA PRO A 242 -17.79 -22.25 -27.07
C PRO A 242 -17.01 -22.57 -28.35
N ALA A 243 -16.04 -23.49 -28.27
CA ALA A 243 -15.12 -23.83 -29.36
C ALA A 243 -14.28 -22.65 -29.91
N GLY A 244 -14.23 -21.52 -29.21
CA GLY A 244 -13.47 -20.32 -29.57
C GLY A 244 -12.00 -20.38 -29.14
N THR A 245 -11.24 -19.35 -29.53
CA THR A 245 -9.82 -19.21 -29.18
C THR A 245 -9.61 -19.05 -27.67
N THR A 246 -10.46 -18.28 -26.99
CA THR A 246 -10.40 -18.08 -25.54
C THR A 246 -10.59 -19.38 -24.77
N GLU A 247 -11.55 -20.23 -25.19
CA GLU A 247 -11.81 -21.51 -24.54
C GLU A 247 -10.57 -22.41 -24.56
N ARG A 248 -9.90 -22.51 -25.73
CA ARG A 248 -8.66 -23.30 -25.89
C ARG A 248 -7.53 -22.77 -25.00
N ALA A 249 -7.36 -21.45 -24.93
CA ALA A 249 -6.33 -20.83 -24.09
C ALA A 249 -6.59 -21.05 -22.59
N ILE A 250 -7.82 -20.84 -22.12
CA ILE A 250 -8.20 -21.05 -20.71
C ILE A 250 -8.07 -22.53 -20.33
N GLN A 251 -8.50 -23.46 -21.19
CA GLN A 251 -8.32 -24.89 -20.92
C GLN A 251 -6.85 -25.27 -20.80
N SER A 252 -5.98 -24.72 -21.67
CA SER A 252 -4.53 -24.92 -21.56
C SER A 252 -3.99 -24.40 -20.23
N PHE A 253 -4.41 -23.23 -19.75
CA PHE A 253 -3.97 -22.72 -18.45
C PHE A 253 -4.41 -23.61 -17.27
N GLU A 254 -5.64 -24.11 -17.30
CA GLU A 254 -6.16 -25.01 -16.25
C GLU A 254 -5.45 -26.37 -16.28
N ASP A 255 -5.26 -26.97 -17.47
CA ASP A 255 -4.56 -28.25 -17.66
C ASP A 255 -3.08 -28.18 -17.22
N ASN A 256 -2.44 -27.02 -17.40
CA ASN A 256 -1.08 -26.76 -16.95
C ASN A 256 -1.00 -26.27 -15.49
N GLY A 257 -2.12 -26.29 -14.75
CA GLY A 257 -2.12 -26.08 -13.30
C GLY A 257 -1.90 -24.64 -12.86
N LEU A 258 -2.39 -23.64 -13.61
CA LEU A 258 -2.25 -22.22 -13.25
C LEU A 258 -2.67 -21.92 -11.80
N ARG A 259 -3.77 -22.52 -11.33
CA ARG A 259 -4.27 -22.34 -9.95
C ARG A 259 -3.27 -22.85 -8.91
N THR A 260 -2.65 -23.99 -9.17
CA THR A 260 -1.65 -24.59 -8.30
C THR A 260 -0.40 -23.72 -8.25
N LEU A 261 0.04 -23.19 -9.40
CA LEU A 261 1.18 -22.28 -9.48
C LEU A 261 0.95 -20.99 -8.69
N VAL A 262 -0.23 -20.37 -8.85
CA VAL A 262 -0.60 -19.15 -8.11
C VAL A 262 -0.65 -19.42 -6.61
N ASN A 263 -1.27 -20.52 -6.17
CA ASN A 263 -1.32 -20.89 -4.76
C ASN A 263 0.09 -21.07 -4.17
N GLY A 264 0.95 -21.83 -4.85
CA GLY A 264 2.34 -22.03 -4.42
C GLY A 264 3.14 -20.73 -4.32
N ALA A 265 2.97 -19.82 -5.29
CA ALA A 265 3.64 -18.52 -5.28
C ALA A 265 3.18 -17.62 -4.12
N LEU A 266 1.87 -17.53 -3.88
CA LEU A 266 1.33 -16.74 -2.77
C LEU A 266 1.69 -17.34 -1.41
N GLN A 267 1.69 -18.67 -1.27
CA GLN A 267 2.13 -19.31 -0.04
C GLN A 267 3.62 -19.02 0.24
N ALA A 268 4.49 -19.13 -0.76
CA ALA A 268 5.91 -18.81 -0.61
C ALA A 268 6.14 -17.34 -0.20
N ALA A 269 5.36 -16.41 -0.75
CA ALA A 269 5.41 -15.00 -0.37
C ALA A 269 4.93 -14.76 1.07
N ALA A 270 3.85 -15.44 1.49
CA ALA A 270 3.32 -15.36 2.84
C ALA A 270 4.30 -15.94 3.87
N ASP A 271 4.92 -17.08 3.57
CA ASP A 271 5.94 -17.71 4.41
C ASP A 271 7.13 -16.77 4.62
N ARG A 272 7.61 -16.12 3.54
CA ARG A 272 8.70 -15.15 3.64
C ARG A 272 8.30 -13.90 4.43
N ALA A 273 7.07 -13.41 4.28
CA ALA A 273 6.58 -12.29 5.07
C ALA A 273 6.59 -12.61 6.58
N ALA A 274 6.12 -13.80 6.95
CA ALA A 274 6.12 -14.28 8.32
C ALA A 274 7.55 -14.51 8.86
N GLU A 275 8.49 -14.96 8.03
CA GLU A 275 9.93 -15.02 8.39
C GLU A 275 10.50 -13.64 8.68
N MET A 276 10.27 -12.67 7.80
CA MET A 276 10.72 -11.29 7.99
C MET A 276 10.16 -10.68 9.28
N ALA A 277 8.90 -10.98 9.62
CA ALA A 277 8.30 -10.55 10.87
C ALA A 277 9.02 -11.12 12.11
N ARG A 278 9.56 -12.34 12.03
CA ARG A 278 10.37 -12.95 13.10
C ARG A 278 11.80 -12.41 13.16
N GLU A 279 12.39 -12.10 12.01
CA GLU A 279 13.77 -11.59 11.90
C GLU A 279 13.88 -10.12 12.34
N MET A 280 12.86 -9.31 12.05
CA MET A 280 12.91 -7.85 12.15
C MET A 280 11.95 -7.25 13.19
N GLY A 281 10.94 -8.03 13.61
CA GLY A 281 9.84 -7.58 14.46
C GLY A 281 9.95 -7.99 15.91
#